data_AF-A0AAW9N1S5-F1
#
_entry.id   AF-A0AAW9N1S5-F1
#
_cell.length_a   1.000
_cell.length_b   1.000
_cell.length_c   1.000
_cell.angle_alpha   90.00
_cell.angle_beta   90.00
_cell.angle_gamma   90.00
#
_symmetry.space_group_name_H-M   'P 1'
#
loop_
_entity.id
_entity.type
_entity.pdbx_description
1 polymer ?
#
loop_
_entity_poly.entity_id
_entity_poly.type
_entity_poly.pdbx_seq_one_letter_code
_entity_poly.pdbx_strand_id
1 'polypeptide(L)' 'MENKTSDAQIRASRAWEKRNPEKARYQRIKSSARTFARKYAKSRKEVEELLEIFDNENVNR' A
#
# COMPACT_ATOMS: atom_id res chain seq x y z
N MET A 1 1.68 -21.72 -17.30
CA MET A 1 2.67 -20.75 -16.81
C MET A 1 3.25 -21.30 -15.52
N GLU A 2 4.56 -21.48 -15.46
CA GLU A 2 5.25 -21.79 -14.22
C GLU A 2 5.11 -20.58 -13.28
N ASN A 3 4.63 -20.80 -12.06
CA ASN A 3 4.51 -19.71 -11.09
C ASN A 3 5.93 -19.22 -10.76
N LYS A 4 6.25 -17.96 -11.07
CA LYS A 4 7.55 -17.33 -10.73
C LYS A 4 7.84 -17.30 -9.22
N THR A 5 6.88 -17.66 -8.37
CA THR A 5 6.99 -17.68 -6.92
C THR A 5 6.49 -19.03 -6.42
N SER A 6 7.32 -19.71 -5.62
CA SER A 6 6.97 -21.00 -5.04
C SER A 6 5.89 -20.86 -3.97
N ASP A 7 5.04 -21.89 -3.83
CA ASP A 7 4.04 -21.98 -2.75
C ASP A 7 4.67 -21.80 -1.36
N ALA A 8 5.91 -22.27 -1.17
CA ALA A 8 6.64 -22.10 0.08
C ALA A 8 6.90 -20.62 0.40
N GLN A 9 7.27 -19.82 -0.61
CA GLN A 9 7.51 -18.38 -0.46
C GLN A 9 6.19 -17.65 -0.15
N ILE A 10 5.10 -18.03 -0.83
CA ILE A 10 3.76 -17.46 -0.56
C ILE A 10 3.35 -17.73 0.90
N ARG A 11 3.54 -18.96 1.39
CA ARG A 11 3.23 -19.32 2.78
C ARG A 11 4.10 -18.54 3.78
N ALA A 12 5.39 -18.39 3.50
CA ALA A 12 6.30 -17.63 4.35
C ALA A 12 5.89 -16.16 4.46
N SER A 13 5.56 -15.51 3.33
CA SER A 13 5.07 -14.12 3.32
C SER A 13 3.78 -13.97 4.11
N ARG A 14 2.80 -14.87 3.90
CA ARG A 14 1.54 -14.86 4.66
C ARG A 14 1.75 -15.06 6.16
N ALA A 15 2.67 -15.94 6.55
CA ALA A 15 3.01 -16.15 7.96
C ALA A 15 3.66 -14.91 8.58
N TRP A 16 4.54 -14.22 7.84
CA TRP A 16 5.13 -12.96 8.27
C TRP A 16 4.09 -11.87 8.44
N GLU A 17 3.15 -11.72 7.49
CA GLU A 17 2.05 -10.76 7.56
C GLU A 17 1.17 -11.01 8.80
N LYS A 18 0.84 -12.28 9.07
CA LYS A 18 0.05 -12.66 10.25
C LYS A 18 0.75 -12.30 11.56
N ARG A 19 2.08 -12.39 11.61
CA ARG A 19 2.89 -12.01 12.78
C ARG A 19 3.13 -10.50 12.90
N ASN A 20 3.00 -9.74 11.80
CA ASN A 20 3.30 -8.30 11.73
C ASN A 20 2.12 -7.51 11.14
N PRO A 21 0.92 -7.55 11.77
CA PRO A 21 -0.30 -7.01 11.19
C PRO A 21 -0.22 -5.51 10.88
N GLU A 22 0.35 -4.71 11.78
CA GLU A 22 0.49 -3.26 11.59
C GLU A 22 1.44 -2.91 10.44
N LYS A 23 2.61 -3.57 10.37
CA LYS A 23 3.57 -3.36 9.28
C LYS A 23 2.98 -3.78 7.93
N ALA A 24 2.29 -4.92 7.90
CA ALA A 24 1.61 -5.41 6.69
C ALA A 24 0.50 -4.44 6.26
N ARG A 25 -0.30 -3.92 7.22
CA ARG A 25 -1.32 -2.90 6.96
C ARG A 25 -0.71 -1.62 6.37
N TYR A 26 0.35 -1.10 6.98
CA TYR A 26 1.07 0.07 6.47
C TYR A 26 1.56 -0.14 5.03
N GLN A 27 2.25 -1.25 4.76
CA GLN A 27 2.78 -1.55 3.43
C GLN A 27 1.68 -1.67 2.37
N ARG A 28 0.57 -2.32 2.73
CA ARG A 28 -0.60 -2.46 1.85
C ARG A 28 -1.22 -1.10 1.52
N ILE A 29 -1.51 -0.27 2.53
CA ILE A 29 -2.08 1.07 2.32
C ILE A 29 -1.15 1.92 1.45
N LYS A 30 0.16 1.92 1.75
CA LYS A 30 1.17 2.65 0.96
C LYS A 30 1.20 2.18 -0.50
N SER A 31 1.07 0.88 -0.73
CA SER A 31 1.03 0.30 -2.08
C SER A 31 -0.25 0.66 -2.83
N SER A 32 -1.39 0.68 -2.13
CA SER A 32 -2.66 1.13 -2.68
C SER A 32 -2.62 2.61 -3.07
N ALA A 33 -2.09 3.49 -2.21
CA ALA A 33 -1.94 4.92 -2.50
C ALA A 33 -1.07 5.16 -3.75
N ARG A 34 0.06 4.44 -3.87
CA ARG A 34 0.89 4.48 -5.07
C ARG A 34 0.15 4.00 -6.32
N THR A 35 -0.66 2.95 -6.17
CA THR A 35 -1.43 2.41 -7.29
C THR A 35 -2.51 3.38 -7.74
N PHE A 36 -3.18 4.04 -6.81
CA PHE A 36 -4.13 5.11 -7.09
C PHE A 36 -3.46 6.21 -7.92
N ALA A 37 -2.39 6.81 -7.41
CA ALA A 37 -1.67 7.89 -8.10
C ALA A 37 -1.15 7.47 -9.49
N ARG A 38 -0.70 6.22 -9.66
CA ARG A 38 -0.14 5.74 -10.92
C ARG A 38 -1.18 5.39 -11.98
N LYS A 39 -2.33 4.84 -11.58
CA LYS A 39 -3.26 4.16 -12.51
C LYS A 39 -4.69 4.67 -12.47
N TYR A 40 -5.13 5.26 -11.37
CA TYR A 40 -6.55 5.55 -11.14
C TYR A 40 -6.85 7.04 -10.98
N ALA A 41 -5.89 7.83 -10.50
CA ALA A 41 -6.03 9.27 -10.43
C ALA A 41 -6.34 9.82 -11.83
N LYS A 42 -7.46 10.52 -11.97
CA LYS A 42 -7.94 11.09 -13.24
C LYS A 42 -7.32 12.44 -13.52
N SER A 43 -6.81 13.11 -12.49
CA SER A 43 -6.14 14.39 -12.59
C SER A 43 -5.07 14.54 -11.51
N ARG A 44 -4.15 15.48 -11.72
CA ARG A 44 -3.16 15.87 -10.70
C ARG A 44 -3.82 16.36 -9.42
N LYS A 45 -4.96 17.06 -9.53
CA LYS A 45 -5.71 17.61 -8.39
C LYS A 45 -6.14 16.53 -7.40
N GLU A 46 -6.61 15.37 -7.87
CA GLU A 46 -7.00 14.25 -6.99
C GLU A 46 -5.81 13.72 -6.15
N VAL A 47 -4.58 13.86 -6.64
CA VAL A 47 -3.38 13.47 -5.88
C VAL A 47 -2.98 14.59 -4.91
N GLU A 48 -3.13 15.84 -5.30
CA GLU A 48 -2.87 17.00 -4.43
C GLU A 48 -3.85 17.05 -3.25
N GLU A 49 -5.12 16.68 -3.44
CA GLU A 49 -6.10 16.51 -2.35
C GLU A 49 -5.62 15.52 -1.28
N LEU A 50 -4.87 14.47 -1.66
CA LEU A 50 -4.27 13.55 -0.69
C LEU A 50 -3.16 14.20 0.15
N LEU A 51 -2.43 15.18 -0.42
CA LEU A 51 -1.43 15.96 0.30
C LEU A 51 -2.10 16.93 1.27
N GLU A 52 -3.16 17.60 0.84
CA GLU A 52 -3.95 18.48 1.71
C GLU A 52 -4.53 17.73 2.91
N ILE A 53 -5.03 16.51 2.71
CA ILE A 53 -5.49 15.64 3.81
C ILE A 53 -4.32 15.32 4.76
N PHE A 54 -3.13 15.03 4.23
CA PHE A 54 -1.96 14.77 5.07
C PHE A 54 -1.62 15.99 5.93
N ASP A 55 -1.52 17.17 5.33
CA ASP A 55 -1.14 18.40 6.00
C ASP A 55 -2.18 18.86 7.05
N ASN A 56 -3.46 18.59 6.82
CA ASN A 56 -4.53 19.05 7.72
C ASN A 56 -4.89 18.03 8.82
N GLU A 57 -4.90 16.73 8.49
CA GLU A 57 -5.51 15.70 9.35
C GLU A 57 -4.49 14.73 9.94
N ASN A 58 -3.33 14.54 9.32
CA ASN A 58 -2.37 13.57 9.82
C ASN A 58 -1.73 14.09 11.11
N VAL A 59 -1.71 13.25 12.15
CA VAL A 59 -1.06 13.55 13.44
C VAL A 59 0.47 13.58 13.34
N ASN A 60 1.05 13.06 12.25
CA ASN A 60 2.49 13.01 12.00
C ASN A 60 2.98 14.12 11.03
N ARG A 61 2.17 15.15 10.78
CA ARG A 61 2.55 16.31 9.97
C ARG A 61 3.68 17.13 10.61
#